data_AF-A0A928MY34-F1
#
_entry.id   AF-A0A928MY34-F1
#
_cell.length_a   1.000
_cell.length_b   1.000
_cell.length_c   1.000
_cell.angle_alpha   90.00
_cell.angle_beta   90.00
_cell.angle_gamma   90.00
#
_symmetry.space_group_name_H-M   'P 1'
#
loop_
_entity.id
_entity.type
_entity.pdbx_description
1 polymer ?
#
loop_
_entity_poly.entity_id
_entity_poly.type
_entity_poly.pdbx_seq_one_letter_code
_entity_poly.pdbx_strand_id
1 'polypeptide(L)'
;MRNTKNILWGFIFLILGLLSGANAVGLINFNLFFAGWWTLVIILPCLVGLFTDRNKVGNAIFLAIGVFLLLKEQGIVGYDIVIKLIIPSAFIAYGVFLLNKSGK
;
A
#
# COMPACT_ATOMS: atom_id res chain seq x y z
N MET A 1 6.18 -25.20 -6.56
CA MET A 1 5.72 -24.46 -5.37
C MET A 1 4.61 -23.52 -5.81
N ARG A 2 3.40 -23.61 -5.26
CA ARG A 2 2.22 -22.90 -5.77
C ARG A 2 2.47 -21.38 -5.78
N ASN A 3 2.17 -20.74 -6.91
CA ASN A 3 2.28 -19.31 -7.14
C ASN A 3 1.25 -18.51 -6.33
N THR A 4 1.38 -18.52 -4.99
CA THR A 4 0.47 -17.82 -4.08
C THR A 4 0.43 -16.31 -4.39
N LYS A 5 1.54 -15.73 -4.87
CA LYS A 5 1.61 -14.34 -5.37
C LYS A 5 0.64 -14.08 -6.51
N ASN A 6 0.58 -14.97 -7.50
CA ASN A 6 -0.28 -14.81 -8.68
C ASN A 6 -1.76 -14.98 -8.31
N ILE A 7 -2.07 -15.90 -7.39
CA ILE A 7 -3.42 -16.06 -6.84
C ILE A 7 -3.86 -14.80 -6.07
N LEU A 8 -2.97 -14.23 -5.24
CA LEU A 8 -3.30 -13.03 -4.46
C LEU A 8 -3.53 -11.81 -5.36
N TRP A 9 -2.68 -11.61 -6.37
CA TRP A 9 -2.88 -10.56 -7.36
C TRP A 9 -4.16 -10.76 -8.17
N GLY A 10 -4.45 -12.00 -8.59
CA GLY A 10 -5.71 -12.33 -9.27
C GLY A 10 -6.93 -11.99 -8.43
N PHE A 11 -6.89 -12.28 -7.13
CA PHE A 11 -7.99 -11.97 -6.21
C PHE A 11 -8.20 -10.46 -6.03
N ILE A 12 -7.11 -9.69 -5.97
CA ILE A 12 -7.16 -8.21 -5.90
C ILE A 12 -7.82 -7.63 -7.15
N PHE A 13 -7.39 -8.07 -8.35
CA PHE A 13 -7.99 -7.62 -9.60
C PHE A 13 -9.46 -8.03 -9.73
N LEU A 14 -9.82 -9.21 -9.23
CA LEU A 14 -11.20 -9.70 -9.23
C LEU A 14 -12.09 -8.83 -8.33
N ILE A 15 -11.64 -8.49 -7.12
CA ILE A 15 -12.38 -7.60 -6.21
C ILE A 15 -12.49 -6.18 -6.79
N LEU A 16 -11.40 -5.63 -7.34
CA LEU A 16 -11.42 -4.31 -7.97
C LEU A 16 -12.39 -4.26 -9.17
N GLY A 17 -12.39 -5.32 -9.99
CA GLY A 17 -13.32 -5.46 -11.11
C GLY A 17 -14.77 -5.58 -10.66
N LEU A 18 -15.05 -6.37 -9.62
CA LEU A 18 -16.41 -6.50 -9.06
C LEU A 18 -16.92 -5.18 -8.47
N LEU A 19 -16.10 -4.49 -7.69
CA LEU A 19 -16.44 -3.19 -7.09
C LEU A 19 -16.69 -2.13 -8.16
N SER A 20 -15.85 -2.09 -9.20
CA SER A 20 -16.01 -1.18 -10.34
C SER A 20 -17.29 -1.48 -11.13
N GLY A 21 -17.55 -2.75 -11.44
CA GLY A 21 -18.75 -3.19 -12.15
C GLY A 21 -20.03 -2.93 -11.37
N ALA A 22 -20.05 -3.23 -10.07
CA ALA A 22 -21.21 -2.99 -9.22
C ALA A 22 -21.49 -1.48 -9.04
N ASN A 23 -20.46 -0.63 -9.00
CA ASN A 23 -20.62 0.82 -9.04
C ASN A 23 -21.17 1.31 -10.39
N ALA A 24 -20.69 0.75 -11.51
CA ALA A 24 -21.17 1.11 -12.85
C ALA A 24 -22.66 0.74 -13.09
N VAL A 25 -23.13 -0.33 -12.45
CA VAL A 25 -24.54 -0.77 -12.49
C VAL A 25 -25.41 0.01 -11.48
N GLY A 26 -24.82 0.89 -10.67
CA GLY A 26 -25.54 1.72 -9.69
C GLY A 26 -26.01 0.97 -8.45
N LEU A 27 -25.53 -0.26 -8.22
CA LEU A 27 -25.85 -1.05 -7.01
C LEU A 27 -25.16 -0.50 -5.76
N ILE A 28 -24.04 0.20 -5.94
CA ILE A 28 -23.21 0.75 -4.87
C ILE A 28 -22.77 2.15 -5.32
N ASN A 29 -22.88 3.17 -4.46
CA ASN A 29 -22.30 4.49 -4.71
C ASN A 29 -20.85 4.50 -4.22
N PHE A 30 -19.94 3.88 -4.98
CA PHE A 30 -18.53 3.79 -4.62
C PHE A 30 -17.65 4.48 -5.66
N ASN A 31 -17.15 5.67 -5.31
CA ASN A 31 -16.34 6.45 -6.23
C ASN A 31 -14.91 5.87 -6.29
N LEU A 32 -14.62 5.01 -7.28
CA LEU A 32 -13.33 4.33 -7.42
C LEU A 32 -12.14 5.30 -7.59
N PHE A 33 -12.43 6.52 -8.02
CA PHE A 33 -11.48 7.63 -8.16
C PHE A 33 -11.63 8.66 -7.02
N PHE A 34 -11.86 8.20 -5.79
CA PHE A 34 -11.90 9.06 -4.61
C PHE A 34 -10.54 9.75 -4.36
N ALA A 35 -10.54 10.87 -3.65
CA ALA A 35 -9.30 11.58 -3.32
C ALA A 35 -8.30 10.63 -2.62
N GLY A 36 -7.15 10.38 -3.25
CA GLY A 36 -6.15 9.44 -2.76
C GLY A 36 -6.24 8.01 -3.29
N TRP A 37 -7.14 7.68 -4.23
CA TRP A 37 -7.26 6.35 -4.83
C TRP A 37 -5.93 5.79 -5.38
N TRP A 38 -5.06 6.66 -5.89
CA TRP A 38 -3.75 6.29 -6.45
C TRP A 38 -2.83 5.62 -5.42
N THR A 39 -3.00 5.93 -4.13
CA THR A 39 -2.21 5.33 -3.05
C THR A 39 -2.49 3.83 -2.89
N LEU A 40 -3.66 3.35 -3.35
CA LEU A 40 -3.98 1.91 -3.38
C LEU A 40 -3.00 1.13 -4.27
N VAL A 41 -2.46 1.76 -5.32
CA VAL A 41 -1.42 1.16 -6.19
C VAL A 41 -0.14 0.85 -5.40
N ILE A 42 0.13 1.59 -4.32
CA ILE A 42 1.28 1.36 -3.44
C ILE A 42 0.89 0.40 -2.31
N ILE A 43 -0.28 0.60 -1.70
CA ILE A 43 -0.74 -0.19 -0.55
C ILE A 43 -0.91 -1.67 -0.95
N LEU A 44 -1.58 -1.96 -2.08
CA LEU A 44 -1.86 -3.33 -2.52
C LEU A 44 -0.61 -4.22 -2.69
N PRO A 45 0.42 -3.85 -3.46
CA PRO A 45 1.63 -4.65 -3.59
C PRO A 45 2.41 -4.77 -2.28
N CYS A 46 2.40 -3.71 -1.45
CA CYS A 46 3.04 -3.76 -0.14
C CYS A 46 2.33 -4.75 0.78
N LEU A 47 0.99 -4.74 0.79
CA LEU A 47 0.16 -5.66 1.56
C LEU A 47 0.41 -7.11 1.12
N VAL A 48 0.43 -7.36 -0.20
CA VAL A 48 0.75 -8.68 -0.79
C VAL A 48 2.13 -9.18 -0.36
N GLY A 49 3.17 -8.34 -0.48
CA GLY A 49 4.51 -8.75 -0.09
C GLY A 49 4.71 -8.82 1.43
N LEU A 50 3.87 -8.16 2.25
CA LEU A 50 3.89 -8.34 3.71
C LEU A 50 3.47 -9.77 4.11
N PHE A 51 2.57 -10.39 3.32
CA PHE A 51 2.16 -11.78 3.47
C PHE A 51 3.07 -12.77 2.74
N THR A 52 3.79 -12.35 1.70
CA THR A 52 4.50 -13.29 0.81
C THR A 52 6.02 -13.19 0.80
N ASP A 53 6.61 -12.04 1.15
CA ASP A 53 8.05 -11.85 1.14
C ASP A 53 8.69 -12.18 2.50
N ARG A 54 9.93 -12.68 2.45
CA ARG A 54 10.71 -13.00 3.65
C ARG A 54 11.12 -11.75 4.41
N ASN A 55 11.44 -10.66 3.70
CA ASN A 55 11.86 -9.40 4.31
C ASN A 55 10.69 -8.40 4.33
N LYS A 56 9.94 -8.41 5.44
CA LYS A 56 8.67 -7.68 5.57
C LYS A 56 8.82 -6.19 5.87
N VAL A 57 10.04 -5.76 6.23
CA VAL A 57 10.26 -4.42 6.78
C VAL A 57 10.08 -3.34 5.72
N GLY A 58 10.60 -3.54 4.51
CA GLY A 58 10.39 -2.61 3.39
C GLY A 58 8.90 -2.44 3.07
N ASN A 59 8.18 -3.56 2.98
CA ASN A 59 6.74 -3.57 2.74
C ASN A 59 5.94 -2.88 3.84
N ALA A 60 6.32 -3.06 5.12
CA ALA A 60 5.68 -2.38 6.23
C ALA A 60 5.87 -0.84 6.16
N ILE A 61 7.07 -0.38 5.78
CA ILE A 61 7.37 1.05 5.64
C ILE A 61 6.56 1.66 4.50
N PHE A 62 6.61 1.06 3.30
CA PHE A 62 5.86 1.59 2.15
C PHE A 62 4.35 1.49 2.34
N LEU A 63 3.85 0.48 3.06
CA LEU A 63 2.45 0.39 3.46
C LEU A 63 2.07 1.53 4.40
N ALA A 64 2.89 1.82 5.42
CA ALA A 64 2.67 2.96 6.31
C ALA A 64 2.64 4.28 5.52
N ILE A 65 3.62 4.50 4.64
CA ILE A 65 3.65 5.68 3.77
C ILE A 65 2.38 5.78 2.92
N GLY A 66 1.99 4.69 2.25
CA GLY A 66 0.77 4.65 1.42
C GLY A 66 -0.49 5.00 2.20
N VAL A 67 -0.64 4.46 3.41
CA VAL A 67 -1.77 4.77 4.30
C VAL A 67 -1.76 6.24 4.71
N PHE A 68 -0.61 6.79 5.12
CA PHE A 68 -0.51 8.21 5.48
C PHE A 68 -0.83 9.15 4.32
N LEU A 69 -0.40 8.81 3.10
CA LEU A 69 -0.79 9.58 1.91
C LEU A 69 -2.30 9.48 1.63
N LEU A 70 -2.92 8.32 1.84
CA LEU A 70 -4.37 8.17 1.69
C LEU A 70 -5.12 9.06 2.70
N LEU A 71 -4.68 9.08 3.96
CA LEU A 71 -5.25 9.95 4.99
C LEU A 71 -5.03 11.45 4.69
N LYS A 72 -3.90 11.82 4.07
CA LYS A 72 -3.66 13.20 3.61
C LYS A 72 -4.66 13.59 2.53
N GLU A 73 -4.87 12.73 1.53
CA GLU A 73 -5.77 13.01 0.41
C GLU A 73 -7.24 13.06 0.85
N GLN A 74 -7.58 12.35 1.93
CA GLN A 74 -8.88 12.47 2.61
C GLN A 74 -9.01 13.74 3.47
N GLY A 75 -7.97 14.57 3.57
CA GLY A 75 -7.98 15.81 4.35
C GLY A 75 -7.95 15.60 5.87
N ILE A 76 -7.71 14.37 6.34
CA ILE A 76 -7.65 14.02 7.76
C ILE A 76 -6.31 14.45 8.37
N VAL A 77 -5.24 14.46 7.55
CA VAL A 77 -3.87 14.73 7.98
C VAL A 77 -3.30 15.95 7.23
N GLY A 78 -2.84 16.95 7.98
CA GLY A 78 -2.21 18.16 7.44
C GLY A 78 -0.83 17.91 6.83
N TYR A 79 -0.44 18.75 5.86
CA TYR A 79 0.83 18.65 5.12
C TYR A 79 2.08 18.61 6.04
N ASP A 80 1.99 19.27 7.20
CA ASP A 80 3.05 19.31 8.23
C ASP A 80 3.41 17.90 8.76
N ILE A 81 2.42 17.04 8.95
CA ILE A 81 2.59 15.69 9.50
C ILE A 81 3.22 14.77 8.45
N VAL A 82 2.88 14.93 7.16
CA VAL A 82 3.40 14.10 6.07
C VAL A 82 4.91 14.30 5.89
N ILE A 83 5.37 15.56 5.88
CA ILE A 83 6.81 15.87 5.80
C ILE A 83 7.55 15.39 7.04
N LYS A 84 6.95 15.54 8.24
CA LYS A 84 7.52 15.02 9.48
C LYS A 84 7.67 13.50 9.50
N LEU A 85 6.91 12.76 8.68
CA LEU A 85 6.96 11.30 8.62
C LEU A 85 7.91 10.74 7.55
N ILE A 86 8.20 11.52 6.50
CA ILE A 86 9.18 11.18 5.46
C ILE A 86 10.58 10.95 6.08
N ILE A 87 10.99 11.81 7.02
CA ILE A 87 12.32 11.74 7.63
C ILE A 87 12.49 10.46 8.49
N PRO A 88 11.58 10.14 9.44
CA PRO A 88 11.62 8.88 10.20
C PRO A 88 11.58 7.64 9.31
N SER A 89 10.70 7.63 8.31
CA SER A 89 10.56 6.47 7.41
C SER A 89 11.82 6.22 6.58
N ALA A 90 12.49 7.27 6.12
CA ALA A 90 13.78 7.18 5.46
C ALA A 90 14.88 6.64 6.40
N PHE A 91 14.92 7.10 7.65
CA PHE A 91 15.88 6.61 8.66
C PHE A 91 15.69 5.11 8.95
N ILE A 92 14.45 4.67 9.14
CA ILE A 92 14.13 3.26 9.36
C ILE A 92 14.51 2.43 8.13
N ALA A 93 14.18 2.90 6.92
CA ALA A 93 14.54 2.21 5.67
C ALA A 93 16.07 2.07 5.52
N TYR A 94 16.82 3.12 5.85
CA TYR A 94 18.28 3.12 5.80
C TYR A 94 18.90 2.18 6.85
N GLY A 95 18.38 2.19 8.09
CA GLY A 95 18.81 1.27 9.13
C GLY A 95 18.59 -0.19 8.74
N VAL A 96 17.45 -0.49 8.10
CA VAL A 96 17.12 -1.83 7.62
C VAL A 96 18.02 -2.23 6.44
N PHE A 97 18.32 -1.30 5.53
CA PHE A 97 19.28 -1.54 4.45
C PHE A 97 20.65 -1.94 5.00
N LEU A 98 21.12 -1.27 6.05
CA LEU A 98 22.37 -1.60 6.72
C LEU A 98 22.33 -2.99 7.38
N LEU A 99 21.23 -3.34 8.08
CA LEU A 99 21.06 -4.67 8.68
C LEU A 99 21.08 -5.78 7.62
N ASN A 100 20.42 -5.57 6.49
CA ASN A 100 20.38 -6.55 5.41
C ASN A 100 21.72 -6.69 4.67
N LYS A 101 22.57 -5.65 4.71
CA LYS A 101 23.93 -5.69 4.14
C LYS A 101 24.93 -6.41 5.03
N SER A 102 24.71 -6.46 6.35
CA SER A 102 25.62 -7.10 7.31
C SER A 102 25.43 -8.62 7.47
N GLY A 103 24.42 -9.20 6.81
CA GLY A 103 24.14 -10.65 6.81
C GLY A 103 24.74 -11.42 5.62
N LYS A 104 25.69 -10.83 4.89
CA LYS A 104 26.51 -11.48 3.86
C LYS A 104 27.96 -11.53 4.30
#